data_AF-A0A6F8Y2H7-F1
#
_entry.id   AF-A0A6F8Y2H7-F1
#
_cell.length_a   1.000
_cell.length_b   1.000
_cell.length_c   1.000
_cell.angle_alpha   90.00
_cell.angle_beta   90.00
_cell.angle_gamma   90.00
#
_symmetry.space_group_name_H-M   'P 1'
#
loop_
_entity.id
_entity.type
_entity.pdbx_description
1 polymer ?
#
loop_
_entity_poly.entity_id
_entity_poly.type
_entity_poly.pdbx_seq_one_letter_code
_entity_poly.pdbx_strand_id
1 'polypeptide(L)' 'MPEEISIVGIDDISLSRLTRPKLTTVANPTGAAGRAAVDMLLQHGDDRRTTAQVTLQTELVIRDSTGPAPTGKPHTVKE' A
#
# COMPACT_ATOMS: atom_id res chain seq x y z
N MET A 1 14.51 1.73 14.94
CA MET A 1 13.43 1.28 14.02
C MET A 1 13.68 2.06 12.73
N PRO A 2 14.41 1.53 11.72
CA PRO A 2 14.37 0.20 11.10
C PRO A 2 15.36 -0.88 11.60
N GLU A 3 16.30 -0.50 12.45
CA GLU A 3 17.48 -1.32 12.82
C GLU A 3 17.16 -2.59 13.63
N GLU A 4 15.96 -2.69 14.20
CA GLU A 4 15.49 -3.91 14.88
C GLU A 4 14.42 -4.62 14.05
N ILE A 5 13.47 -3.84 13.52
CA ILE A 5 12.39 -4.30 12.67
C ILE A 5 12.10 -3.25 11.59
N SER A 6 11.97 -3.73 10.36
CA SER A 6 11.50 -2.93 9.24
C SER A 6 9.98 -2.94 9.18
N ILE A 7 9.38 -1.80 8.86
CA ILE A 7 7.93 -1.62 8.76
C ILE A 7 7.59 -1.04 7.38
N VAL A 8 6.64 -1.65 6.69
CA VAL A 8 6.03 -1.15 5.45
C VAL A 8 4.54 -0.93 5.68
N GLY A 9 4.04 0.26 5.35
CA GLY A 9 2.60 0.58 5.38
C GLY A 9 1.92 0.45 4.01
N ILE A 10 0.61 0.67 3.97
CA ILE A 10 -0.18 0.75 2.74
C ILE A 10 -0.89 2.12 2.67
N ASP A 11 -1.18 2.58 1.45
CA ASP A 11 -1.96 3.76 1.03
C ASP A 11 -1.23 5.10 0.92
N ASP A 12 0.00 5.23 1.43
CA ASP A 12 0.76 6.50 1.42
C ASP A 12 -0.04 7.75 1.88
N ILE A 13 -0.89 7.57 2.89
CA ILE A 13 -1.67 8.66 3.49
C ILE A 13 -0.76 9.77 4.04
N SER A 14 -1.26 10.99 4.21
CA SER A 14 -0.45 12.13 4.70
C SER A 14 0.36 11.85 5.96
N LEU A 15 -0.17 11.01 6.87
CA LEU A 15 0.52 10.62 8.08
C LEU A 15 1.83 9.86 7.82
N SER A 16 1.93 9.07 6.74
CA SER A 16 3.14 8.29 6.37
C SER A 16 4.39 9.17 6.23
N ARG A 17 4.20 10.44 5.83
CA ARG A 17 5.26 11.44 5.64
C ARG A 17 5.59 12.20 6.93
N LEU A 18 4.70 12.15 7.92
CA LEU A 18 4.79 12.90 9.17
C LEU A 18 5.29 12.07 10.35
N THR A 19 5.25 10.73 10.26
CA THR A 19 5.82 9.84 11.27
C THR A 19 7.34 10.00 11.41
N ARG A 20 7.88 9.46 12.51
CA ARG A 20 9.33 9.31 12.75
C ARG A 20 9.59 7.86 13.20
N PRO A 21 10.29 7.05 12.40
CA PRO A 21 10.76 7.30 11.02
C PRO A 21 9.62 7.59 10.03
N LYS A 22 9.90 8.26 8.90
CA LYS A 22 8.93 8.35 7.81
C LYS A 22 8.66 6.96 7.24
N LEU A 23 7.41 6.64 6.99
CA LEU A 23 6.98 5.28 6.68
C LEU A 23 7.21 4.94 5.19
N THR A 24 8.00 3.91 4.91
CA THR A 24 8.01 3.22 3.61
C THR A 24 6.65 2.60 3.38
N THR A 25 6.08 2.73 2.18
CA THR A 25 4.68 2.34 1.94
C THR A 25 4.39 2.01 0.49
N VAL A 26 3.42 1.12 0.26
CA VAL A 26 2.80 0.94 -1.06
C VAL A 26 1.75 2.02 -1.28
N ALA A 27 2.01 2.94 -2.20
CA ALA A 27 1.08 3.97 -2.62
C ALA A 27 0.04 3.36 -3.56
N ASN A 28 -1.22 3.38 -3.12
CA ASN A 28 -2.36 2.96 -3.92
C ASN A 28 -2.92 4.16 -4.69
N PRO A 29 -3.25 4.02 -5.98
CA PRO A 29 -3.80 5.11 -6.79
C PRO A 29 -5.31 5.30 -6.49
N THR A 30 -5.65 5.64 -5.25
CA THR A 30 -7.02 5.68 -4.73
C THR A 30 -7.94 6.62 -5.52
N GLY A 31 -7.42 7.76 -5.99
CA GLY A 31 -8.16 8.67 -6.87
C GLY A 31 -8.53 8.04 -8.22
N ALA A 32 -7.60 7.32 -8.85
CA ALA A 32 -7.87 6.60 -10.10
C ALA A 32 -8.81 5.39 -9.86
N ALA A 33 -8.66 4.70 -8.73
CA ALA A 33 -9.55 3.61 -8.33
C ALA A 33 -10.99 4.08 -8.16
N GLY A 34 -11.20 5.20 -7.46
CA GLY A 34 -12.52 5.80 -7.30
C GLY A 34 -13.12 6.23 -8.64
N ARG A 35 -12.32 6.83 -9.52
CA ARG A 35 -12.77 7.22 -10.87
C ARG A 35 -13.20 6.00 -11.69
N ALA A 36 -12.36 4.97 -11.74
CA ALA A 36 -12.68 3.74 -12.46
C ALA A 36 -13.95 3.07 -11.93
N ALA A 37 -14.13 3.03 -10.61
CA ALA A 37 -15.33 2.47 -9.99
C ALA A 37 -16.62 3.22 -10.41
N VAL A 38 -16.58 4.56 -10.43
CA VAL A 38 -17.72 5.38 -10.88
C VAL A 38 -17.96 5.20 -12.38
N ASP A 39 -16.91 5.21 -13.21
CA ASP A 39 -17.03 5.00 -14.65
C ASP A 39 -17.66 3.62 -14.95
N MET A 40 -17.23 2.58 -14.23
CA MET A 40 -17.82 1.24 -14.33
C MET A 40 -19.31 1.24 -13.94
N LEU A 41 -19.67 1.90 -12.83
CA LEU A 41 -21.07 2.00 -12.40
C LEU A 41 -21.96 2.67 -13.45
N LEU A 42 -21.49 3.77 -14.06
CA LEU A 42 -22.22 4.50 -15.09
C LEU A 42 -22.35 3.71 -16.40
N GLN A 43 -21.33 2.90 -16.75
CA GLN A 43 -21.32 2.09 -17.96
C GLN A 43 -22.27 0.87 -17.90
N HIS A 44 -22.59 0.35 -16.71
CA HIS A 44 -23.32 -0.92 -16.58
C HIS A 44 -24.85 -0.81 -16.64
N GLY A 45 -25.45 0.39 -16.56
CA GLY A 45 -26.90 0.58 -16.70
C GLY A 45 -27.74 -0.50 -15.98
N ASP A 46 -28.76 -1.05 -16.66
CA ASP A 46 -29.62 -2.14 -16.15
C ASP A 46 -29.10 -3.56 -16.49
N ASP A 47 -28.10 -3.68 -17.36
CA ASP A 47 -27.61 -4.98 -17.85
C ASP A 47 -26.44 -5.47 -16.98
N ARG A 48 -26.80 -6.01 -15.81
CA ARG A 48 -25.87 -6.46 -14.75
C ARG A 48 -25.07 -7.74 -15.07
N ARG A 49 -24.97 -8.14 -16.34
CA ARG A 49 -24.48 -9.46 -16.74
C ARG A 49 -22.96 -9.57 -16.89
N THR A 50 -22.22 -8.46 -16.91
CA THR A 50 -20.74 -8.48 -16.96
C THR A 50 -20.15 -7.95 -15.67
N THR A 51 -19.22 -8.70 -15.08
CA THR A 51 -18.32 -8.19 -14.02
C THR A 51 -17.19 -7.43 -14.68
N ALA A 52 -17.23 -6.10 -14.68
CA ALA A 52 -16.06 -5.32 -15.06
C ALA A 52 -14.97 -5.43 -13.99
N GLN A 53 -13.73 -5.55 -14.42
CA GLN A 53 -12.55 -5.59 -13.57
C GLN A 53 -11.50 -4.65 -14.15
N VAL A 54 -10.88 -3.84 -13.29
CA VAL A 54 -9.74 -3.00 -13.64
C VAL A 54 -8.59 -3.30 -12.69
N THR A 55 -7.36 -3.30 -13.19
CA THR A 55 -6.15 -3.41 -12.38
C THR A 55 -5.36 -2.12 -12.52
N LEU A 56 -5.09 -1.48 -11.40
CA LEU A 56 -4.32 -0.23 -11.34
C LEU A 56 -2.94 -0.50 -10.77
N GLN A 57 -1.93 0.17 -11.31
CA GLN A 57 -0.55 0.03 -10.86
C GLN A 57 -0.36 0.72 -9.51
N THR A 58 0.28 0.04 -8.57
CA THR A 58 0.71 0.59 -7.28
C THR A 58 2.22 0.85 -7.31
N GLU A 59 2.70 1.68 -6.40
CA GLU A 59 4.12 2.03 -6.32
C GLU A 59 4.65 1.82 -4.90
N LEU A 60 5.86 1.26 -4.76
CA LEU A 60 6.55 1.20 -3.48
C LEU A 60 7.34 2.50 -3.26
N VAL A 61 6.91 3.30 -2.28
CA VAL A 61 7.59 4.54 -1.88
C VAL A 61 8.52 4.24 -0.71
N ILE A 62 9.83 4.21 -0.97
CA ILE A 62 10.87 3.93 0.03
C ILE A 62 11.16 5.17 0.88
N ARG A 63 11.18 5.00 2.21
CA ARG A 63 11.50 6.03 3.21
C ARG A 63 12.35 5.42 4.35
N ASP A 64 12.23 5.99 5.54
CA ASP A 64 13.14 5.76 6.66
C ASP A 64 12.77 4.53 7.52
N SER A 65 11.55 3.99 7.40
CA SER A 65 11.07 2.90 8.26
C SER A 65 11.51 1.48 7.85
N THR A 66 12.32 1.36 6.79
CA THR A 66 12.85 0.10 6.30
C THR A 66 14.36 0.17 6.15
N GLY A 67 15.05 -0.94 6.44
CA GLY A 67 16.49 -1.06 6.30
C GLY A 67 16.93 -2.50 6.13
N PRO A 68 18.24 -2.75 5.93
CA PRO A 68 18.79 -4.09 5.88
C PRO A 68 18.45 -4.88 7.16
N ALA A 69 18.17 -6.17 7.02
CA ALA A 69 17.98 -7.04 8.18
C ALA A 69 19.26 -7.10 9.04
N PRO A 70 19.14 -7.12 10.37
CA PRO A 70 20.29 -7.30 11.25
C PRO A 70 21.03 -8.61 10.92
N THR A 71 22.36 -8.58 10.89
CA THR A 71 23.20 -9.76 10.57
C THR A 71 23.30 -10.78 11.71
N GLY A 72 22.48 -10.65 12.76
CA GLY A 72 22.45 -11.53 13.93
C GLY A 72 21.63 -12.81 13.72
N LYS A 73 21.66 -13.74 14.68
CA LYS A 73 20.80 -14.94 14.66
C LYS A 73 19.32 -14.53 14.54
N PRO A 74 18.49 -15.26 13.77
CA PRO A 74 17.07 -14.94 13.63
C PRO A 74 16.41 -14.83 15.01
N HIS A 75 15.58 -13.80 15.21
CA HIS A 75 14.75 -13.70 16.39
C HIS A 75 13.69 -14.80 16.35
N THR A 76 13.87 -15.85 17.14
CA THR A 76 12.85 -16.89 17.33
C THR A 76 11.73 -16.32 18.20
N VAL A 77 10.55 -16.14 17.64
CA VAL A 77 9.34 -15.82 18.43
C VAL A 77 9.00 -17.08 19.24
N LYS A 78 9.04 -16.99 20.57
CA LYS A 78 8.49 -18.03 21.44
C LYS A 78 6.99 -17.80 21.56
N GLU A 79 6.21 -18.81 21.20
CA GLU A 79 4.76 -18.91 21.47
C GLU A 79 4.47 -19.04 22.96
#